data_AF-W4VR19-F1
#
_entry.id   AF-W4VR19-F1
#
_cell.length_a   1.000
_cell.length_b   1.000
_cell.length_c   1.000
_cell.angle_alpha   90.00
_cell.angle_beta   90.00
_cell.angle_gamma   90.00
#
_symmetry.space_group_name_H-M   'P 1'
#
loop_
_entity.id
_entity.type
_entity.pdbx_description
1 polymer ?
#
loop_
_entity_poly.entity_id
_entity_poly.type
_entity_poly.pdbx_seq_one_letter_code
_entity_poly.pdbx_strand_id
1 'polypeptide(L)' 'MLLTAIYHILKKKKPYNPELYQKADVLTVSREITVEQAILLAKSHGFRIVIPDKALP' A
#
# COMPACT_ATOMS: atom_id res chain seq x y z
N MET A 1 1.43 -9.60 -3.60
CA MET A 1 0.54 -10.78 -3.69
C MET A 1 1.17 -12.04 -4.28
N LEU A 2 2.41 -11.96 -4.78
CA LEU A 2 3.19 -13.12 -5.21
C LEU A 2 3.44 -14.15 -4.09
N LEU A 3 3.78 -13.70 -2.88
CA LEU A 3 4.01 -14.60 -1.74
C LEU A 3 2.76 -15.42 -1.37
N THR A 4 1.58 -14.80 -1.41
CA THR A 4 0.29 -15.48 -1.19
C THR A 4 -0.01 -16.51 -2.28
N ALA A 5 0.27 -16.17 -3.54
CA ALA A 5 0.14 -17.10 -4.65
C ALA A 5 1.08 -18.30 -4.50
N ILE A 6 2.36 -18.07 -4.16
CA ILE A 6 3.36 -19.11 -3.90
C ILE A 6 2.94 -20.00 -2.73
N TYR A 7 2.45 -19.43 -1.62
CA TYR A 7 1.92 -20.21 -0.50
C TYR A 7 0.77 -21.13 -0.92
N HIS A 8 -0.17 -20.64 -1.73
CA HIS A 8 -1.30 -21.46 -2.18
C HIS A 8 -0.89 -22.58 -3.15
N ILE A 9 0.10 -22.34 -4.02
CA ILE A 9 0.66 -23.36 -4.91
C ILE A 9 1.39 -24.43 -4.08
N LEU A 10 2.31 -24.01 -3.22
CA LEU A 10 3.20 -24.93 -2.49
C LEU A 10 2.49 -25.65 -1.34
N LYS A 11 1.69 -24.92 -0.55
CA LYS A 11 1.08 -25.46 0.68
C LYS A 11 -0.30 -26.07 0.43
N LYS A 12 -1.11 -25.47 -0.45
CA LYS A 12 -2.49 -25.93 -0.70
C LYS A 12 -2.63 -26.76 -1.98
N LYS A 13 -1.54 -26.96 -2.74
CA LYS A 13 -1.52 -27.67 -4.04
C LYS A 13 -2.59 -27.15 -5.01
N LYS A 14 -2.98 -25.88 -4.88
CA LYS A 14 -3.96 -25.28 -5.79
C LYS A 14 -3.21 -24.79 -7.03
N PRO A 15 -3.70 -25.08 -8.26
CA PRO A 15 -3.10 -24.53 -9.45
C PRO A 15 -3.12 -23.00 -9.40
N TYR A 16 -2.09 -22.39 -9.96
CA TYR A 16 -2.02 -20.94 -10.06
C TYR A 16 -3.19 -20.42 -10.89
N ASN A 17 -4.01 -19.55 -10.31
CA ASN A 17 -5.05 -18.82 -11.03
C ASN A 17 -4.68 -17.33 -11.05
N PRO A 18 -4.25 -16.76 -12.19
CA PRO A 18 -3.87 -15.37 -12.30
C PRO A 18 -5.02 -14.40 -12.00
N GLU A 19 -6.27 -14.76 -12.30
CA GLU A 19 -7.45 -13.90 -12.09
C GLU A 19 -7.68 -13.54 -10.61
N LEU A 20 -7.32 -14.45 -9.70
CA LEU A 20 -7.42 -14.24 -8.25
C LEU A 20 -6.37 -13.26 -7.72
N TYR A 21 -5.24 -13.11 -8.41
CA TYR A 21 -4.11 -12.29 -7.97
C TYR A 21 -3.92 -11.02 -8.82
N GLN A 22 -4.55 -10.94 -10.00
CA GLN A 22 -4.51 -9.79 -10.90
C GLN A 22 -5.14 -8.52 -10.28
N LYS A 23 -6.12 -8.68 -9.37
CA LYS A 23 -6.70 -7.56 -8.60
C LYS A 23 -5.75 -6.92 -7.57
N ALA A 24 -4.59 -7.51 -7.32
CA ALA A 24 -3.60 -6.93 -6.43
C ALA A 24 -2.86 -5.74 -7.04
N ASP A 25 -2.78 -5.71 -8.37
CA ASP A 25 -2.16 -4.62 -9.14
C ASP A 25 -3.20 -3.54 -9.49
N VAL A 26 -4.30 -3.46 -8.71
CA VAL A 26 -5.20 -2.32 -8.78
C VAL A 26 -4.37 -1.10 -8.38
N LEU A 27 -4.06 -0.29 -9.40
CA LEU A 27 -3.50 1.04 -9.26
C LEU A 27 -4.18 1.71 -8.09
N THR A 28 -3.38 2.24 -7.17
CA THR A 28 -3.88 2.96 -6.00
C THR A 28 -4.90 3.97 -6.49
N VAL A 29 -6.19 3.69 -6.28
CA VAL A 29 -7.25 4.65 -6.59
C VAL A 29 -6.82 5.95 -5.94
N SER A 30 -6.81 7.05 -6.69
CA SER A 30 -6.49 8.36 -6.15
C SER A 30 -7.46 8.62 -5.01
N ARG A 31 -6.97 8.51 -3.77
CA ARG A 31 -7.76 8.74 -2.57
C ARG A 31 -7.44 10.14 -2.09
N GLU A 32 -8.47 10.95 -1.98
CA GLU A 32 -8.37 12.24 -1.32
C GLU A 32 -8.44 12.03 0.19
N ILE A 33 -7.55 12.70 0.91
CA ILE A 33 -7.57 12.76 2.37
C ILE A 33 -7.33 14.20 2.80
N THR A 34 -7.85 14.58 3.96
CA THR A 34 -7.58 15.90 4.52
C THR A 34 -6.15 16.01 5.00
N VAL A 35 -5.65 17.24 5.17
CA VAL A 35 -4.30 17.49 5.71
C VAL A 35 -4.14 16.85 7.10
N GLU A 36 -5.17 16.94 7.94
CA GLU A 36 -5.18 16.35 9.28
C GLU A 36 -5.05 14.82 9.23
N GLN A 37 -5.77 14.16 8.33
CA GLN A 37 -5.68 12.72 8.12
C GLN A 37 -4.30 12.31 7.62
N ALA A 38 -3.71 13.08 6.70
CA ALA A 38 -2.36 12.84 6.22
C ALA A 38 -1.32 12.93 7.37
N ILE A 39 -1.46 13.93 8.25
CA ILE A 39 -0.62 14.10 9.44
C ILE A 39 -0.74 12.89 10.36
N LEU A 40 -1.95 12.43 10.67
CA LEU A 40 -2.16 11.27 11.54
C LEU A 40 -1.57 9.98 10.94
N LEU A 41 -1.73 9.79 9.63
CA LEU A 41 -1.18 8.63 8.92
C LEU A 41 0.35 8.64 8.90
N ALA A 42 0.96 9.80 8.68
CA ALA A 42 2.41 9.94 8.73
C ALA A 42 2.95 9.59 10.14
N LYS A 43 2.30 10.09 11.20
CA LYS A 43 2.68 9.77 12.58
C LYS A 43 2.53 8.28 12.90
N SER A 44 1.47 7.62 12.44
CA SER A 44 1.28 6.18 12.68
C SER A 44 2.33 5.30 12.01
N HIS A 45 2.97 5.80 10.95
CA HIS A 45 4.10 5.16 10.27
C HIS A 45 5.46 5.60 10.83
N GLY A 46 5.49 6.35 11.93
CA GLY A 46 6.73 6.75 12.62
C GLY A 46 7.41 7.98 12.03
N PHE A 47 6.75 8.72 11.12
CA PHE A 47 7.31 9.96 10.59
C PHE A 47 7.14 11.11 11.59
N ARG A 48 8.20 11.89 11.74
CA ARG A 48 8.17 13.18 12.43
C ARG A 48 7.84 14.27 11.42
N ILE A 49 6.73 14.95 11.63
CA ILE A 49 6.31 16.07 10.79
C ILE A 49 7.17 17.27 11.14
N VAL A 50 7.81 17.84 10.11
CA VAL A 50 8.60 19.07 10.21
C VAL A 50 8.02 20.07 9.23
N ILE A 51 7.95 21.33 9.65
CA ILE A 51 7.60 22.43 8.74
C ILE A 51 8.94 22.91 8.16
N PRO A 52 9.14 22.88 6.84
CA PRO A 52 10.37 23.38 6.26
C PRO A 52 10.46 24.89 6.50
N ASP A 53 11.62 25.36 6.96
CA ASP A 53 11.89 26.77 7.30
C ASP A 53 11.92 27.68 6.04
N LYS A 54 11.94 27.07 4.85
CA LYS A 54 11.78 27.73 3.56
C LYS A 54 10.82 26.92 2.69
N ALA A 55 9.83 27.59 2.11
CA ALA A 55 9.06 27.04 1.00
C ALA A 55 10.04 26.63 -0.12
N LEU A 56 9.89 25.41 -0.63
CA LEU A 56 10.61 24.96 -1.83
C LEU A 56 10.28 25.95 -2.97
N PRO A 57 11.27 26.44 -3.74
CA PRO A 57 11.04 27.35 -4.86
C PRO A 57 10.12 26.77 -5.94
#